data_AF-A0A358GGD4-F1
#
_entry.id   AF-A0A358GGD4-F1
#
_cell.length_a   1.000
_cell.length_b   1.000
_cell.length_c   1.000
_cell.angle_alpha   90.00
_cell.angle_beta   90.00
_cell.angle_gamma   90.00
#
_symmetry.space_group_name_H-M   'P 1'
#
loop_
_entity.id
_entity.type
_entity.pdbx_description
1 polymer ?
#
loop_
_entity_poly.entity_id
_entity_poly.type
_entity_poly.pdbx_seq_one_letter_code
_entity_poly.pdbx_strand_id
1 'polypeptide(L)' 'MLVFLEQMQNRRATLARQLGQEEFRNIHQMISGELKAIDQVIDEYIQLFELQNEEDSPNQDLESE' A
#
# COMPACT_ATOMS: atom_id res chain seq x y z
N MET A 1 15.18 2.71 3.13
CA MET A 1 14.10 2.95 2.14
C MET A 1 12.88 2.11 2.50
N LEU A 2 12.99 0.79 2.56
CA LEU A 2 11.87 -0.11 2.89
C LEU A 2 11.19 0.11 4.26
N VAL A 3 11.91 0.60 5.27
CA VAL A 3 11.33 0.88 6.60
C VAL A 3 10.17 1.90 6.55
N PHE A 4 10.24 2.90 5.66
CA PHE A 4 9.13 3.84 5.49
C PHE A 4 7.90 3.15 4.89
N LEU A 5 8.10 2.36 3.83
CA LEU A 5 7.03 1.60 3.19
C LEU A 5 6.40 0.60 4.17
N GLU A 6 7.21 -0.10 4.97
CA GLU A 6 6.75 -1.00 6.03
C GLU A 6 5.90 -0.27 7.07
N GLN A 7 6.33 0.91 7.54
CA GLN A 7 5.54 1.72 8.47
C GLN A 7 4.21 2.15 7.86
N MET A 8 4.19 2.53 6.58
CA MET A 8 2.97 2.93 5.88
C MET A 8 2.01 1.76 5.70
N GLN A 9 2.51 0.57 5.34
CA GLN A 9 1.71 -0.65 5.25
C GLN A 9 1.11 -1.06 6.61
N ASN A 10 1.86 -0.90 7.71
CA ASN A 10 1.35 -1.15 9.05
C ASN A 10 0.22 -0.18 9.44
N ARG A 11 0.35 1.11 9.10
CA ARG A 11 -0.71 2.11 9.31
C ARG A 11 -1.96 1.78 8.49
N ARG A 12 -1.76 1.46 7.21
CA ARG A 12 -2.82 1.03 6.28
C ARG A 12 -3.61 -0.16 6.85
N ALA A 13 -2.90 -1.21 7.28
CA ALA A 13 -3.52 -2.39 7.88
C ALA A 13 -4.30 -2.07 9.17
N THR A 14 -3.80 -1.13 9.97
CA THR A 14 -4.49 -0.68 11.19
C THR A 14 -5.81 0.03 10.85
N LEU A 15 -5.79 0.99 9.92
CA LEU A 15 -6.99 1.72 9.49
C LEU A 15 -8.03 0.78 8.85
N ALA A 16 -7.58 -0.14 8.00
CA ALA A 16 -8.45 -1.15 7.39
C ALA A 16 -9.13 -2.04 8.44
N ARG A 17 -8.40 -2.45 9.48
CA ARG A 17 -8.97 -3.21 10.60
C ARG A 17 -9.99 -2.39 11.38
N GLN A 18 -9.75 -1.11 11.60
CA GLN A 18 -10.69 -0.23 12.32
C GLN A 18 -12.03 -0.08 11.59
N LEU A 19 -12.04 -0.06 10.25
CA LEU A 19 -13.28 -0.03 9.45
C LEU A 19 -14.17 -1.27 9.65
N GLY A 20 -13.60 -2.37 10.17
CA GLY A 20 -14.34 -3.59 10.50
C GLY A 20 -14.90 -3.62 11.92
N GLN A 21 -14.61 -2.62 12.76
CA GLN A 21 -14.97 -2.62 14.18
C GLN A 21 -16.13 -1.67 14.46
N GLU A 22 -17.13 -2.15 15.19
CA GLU A 22 -18.36 -1.41 15.46
C GLU A 22 -18.11 -0.12 16.27
N GLU A 23 -17.12 -0.13 17.16
CA GLU A 23 -16.69 1.03 17.96
C GLU A 23 -16.27 2.25 17.11
N PHE A 24 -15.87 2.02 15.85
CA PHE A 24 -15.44 3.09 14.94
C PHE A 24 -16.51 3.50 13.93
N ARG A 25 -17.72 2.92 13.95
CA ARG A 25 -18.78 3.17 12.96
C ARG A 25 -19.10 4.66 12.76
N ASN A 26 -19.12 5.44 13.84
CA ASN A 26 -19.42 6.87 13.80
C ASN A 26 -18.33 7.71 13.11
N ILE A 27 -17.12 7.18 12.96
CA ILE A 27 -15.98 7.86 12.34
C ILE A 27 -15.47 7.15 11.06
N HIS A 28 -16.21 6.17 10.52
CA HIS A 28 -15.81 5.43 9.31
C HIS A 28 -15.45 6.32 8.12
N GLN A 29 -16.15 7.44 7.93
CA GLN A 29 -15.86 8.37 6.83
C GLN A 29 -14.49 9.03 6.98
N MET A 30 -14.12 9.39 8.21
CA MET A 30 -12.80 9.94 8.52
C MET A 30 -11.71 8.89 8.31
N ILE A 31 -11.90 7.68 8.84
CA ILE A 31 -10.94 6.57 8.70
C ILE A 31 -10.77 6.19 7.22
N SER A 32 -11.85 6.15 6.44
CA SER A 32 -11.79 5.87 4.99
C SER A 32 -11.00 6.94 4.24
N GLY A 33 -11.16 8.21 4.61
CA GLY A 33 -10.39 9.32 4.05
C GLY A 33 -8.89 9.20 4.36
N GLU A 34 -8.54 8.88 5.61
CA GLU A 34 -7.16 8.66 6.02
C GLU A 34 -6.54 7.44 5.33
N LEU A 35 -7.28 6.33 5.24
CA LEU A 35 -6.83 5.12 4.55
C LEU A 35 -6.51 5.42 3.07
N LYS A 36 -7.39 6.16 2.39
CA LYS A 36 -7.17 6.56 1.00
C LYS A 36 -5.92 7.44 0.84
N ALA A 37 -5.65 8.34 1.79
CA ALA A 37 -4.45 9.16 1.75
C ALA A 37 -3.18 8.32 1.95
N ILE A 38 -3.21 7.34 2.86
CA ILE A 38 -2.10 6.41 3.08
C ILE A 38 -1.86 5.55 1.83
N ASP A 39 -2.92 5.02 1.21
CA ASP A 39 -2.81 4.25 -0.05
C ASP A 39 -2.14 5.10 -1.14
N GLN A 40 -2.57 6.34 -1.33
CA GLN A 40 -1.98 7.24 -2.33
C GLN A 40 -0.48 7.48 -2.10
N VAL A 41 -0.07 7.74 -0.85
CA VAL A 41 1.35 7.97 -0.52
C VAL A 41 2.18 6.70 -0.74
N ILE A 42 1.61 5.52 -0.46
CA ILE A 42 2.28 4.24 -0.73
C ILE A 42 2.52 4.06 -2.23
N ASP A 43 1.49 4.30 -3.05
CA ASP A 43 1.57 4.15 -4.51
C ASP A 43 2.59 5.14 -5.10
N GLU A 44 2.55 6.41 -4.67
CA GLU A 44 3.52 7.43 -5.07
C GLU A 44 4.95 7.06 -4.65
N TYR A 45 5.12 6.48 -3.45
CA TYR A 45 6.44 6.03 -2.98
C TYR A 45 6.98 4.87 -3.80
N ILE A 46 6.15 3.87 -4.11
CA ILE A 46 6.54 2.72 -4.93
C ILE A 46 6.95 3.19 -6.33
N GLN A 47 6.16 4.08 -6.94
CA GLN A 47 6.45 4.64 -8.26
C GLN A 47 7.75 5.45 -8.26
N LEU A 48 7.95 6.33 -7.26
CA LEU A 48 9.13 7.19 -7.18
C LEU A 48 10.44 6.40 -7.10
N PHE A 49 10.40 5.23 -6.47
CA PHE A 49 11.58 4.39 -6.25
C PHE A 49 11.61 3.14 -7.12
N GLU A 50 10.69 3.03 -8.09
CA GLU A 50 10.53 1.87 -8.97
C GLU A 50 10.63 0.55 -8.19
N LEU A 51 9.97 0.48 -7.03
CA LEU A 51 9.97 -0.71 -6.16
C LEU A 51 9.11 -1.79 -6.80
N GLN A 52 9.56 -2.36 -7.92
CA GLN A 52 8.98 -3.56 -8.50
C GLN A 52 9.40 -4.74 -7.61
N ASN A 53 8.44 -5.62 -7.31
CA ASN A 53 8.81 -6.94 -6.84
C ASN A 53 9.55 -7.63 -7.99
N GLU A 54 10.74 -8.19 -7.76
CA GLU A 54 11.50 -8.94 -8.78
C GLU A 54 10.68 -10.09 -9.40
N GLU A 55 9.58 -10.49 -8.75
CA GLU A 55 8.64 -11.52 -9.22
C GLU A 55 7.72 -11.07 -10.38
N ASP A 56 7.63 -9.77 -10.68
CA ASP A 56 6.80 -9.23 -11.76
C ASP A 56 7.63 -8.82 -13.00
N SER A 57 8.91 -9.22 -13.07
CA SER A 57 9.64 -9.18 -14.34
C SER A 57 9.03 -10.23 -15.27
N PRO A 58 8.31 -9.86 -16.36
CA PRO A 58 7.95 -10.83 -17.36
C PRO A 58 9.26 -11.41 -17.88
N ASN A 59 9.42 -12.73 -17.73
CA ASN A 59 10.53 -13.49 -18.28
C ASN A 59 11.04 -12.82 -19.57
N GLN A 60 12.31 -12.39 -19.55
CA GLN A 60 13.08 -12.21 -20.77
C GLN A 60 13.36 -13.60 -21.38
N ASP A 61 12.30 -14.35 -21.68
CA ASP A 61 12.34 -15.52 -22.58
C ASP A 61 12.15 -15.02 -24.01
N LEU A 62 13.03 -14.11 -24.44
CA LEU A 62 13.15 -13.70 -25.84
C LEU A 62 14.61 -13.36 -26.16
N GLU A 63 15.49 -14.36 -26.03
CA GLU A 63 16.55 -14.57 -27.01
C GLU A 63 16.51 -16.06 -27.39
N SER A 64 15.68 -16.34 -28.39
CA SER A 64 15.90 -17.48 -29.27
C SER A 64 17.02 -17.09 -30.24
N GLU A 65 18.15 -17.80 -30.21
CA GLU A 65 18.94 -18.23 -31.37
C GLU A 65 20.01 -19.27 -30.94
#